data_AF-A0A5N7WPM4-F1
#
_entry.id   AF-A0A5N7WPM4-F1
#
_cell.length_a   1.000
_cell.length_b   1.000
_cell.length_c   1.000
_cell.angle_alpha   90.00
_cell.angle_beta   90.00
_cell.angle_gamma   90.00
#
_symmetry.space_group_name_H-M   'P 1'
#
loop_
_entity.id
_entity.type
_entity.pdbx_description
1 polymer ?
#
loop_
_entity_poly.entity_id
_entity_poly.type
_entity_poly.pdbx_seq_one_letter_code
_entity_poly.pdbx_strand_id
1 'polypeptide(L)'
;MKPNHLPRALAIALLPLVLAGCKIEDIPGLGPDPRTVARESEAKAIGGACRHAMRGLEDCYVLNPKAPKALVFAGWKDMDEYMRSNKIEGVPSVLGQSAAEKRGAAESDNGSGRNRS
;
A
#
# COMPACT_ATOMS: atom_id res chain seq x y z
N MET A 1 35.68 11.56 -55.20
CA MET A 1 34.44 11.77 -54.44
C MET A 1 34.62 11.11 -53.08
N LYS A 2 34.74 11.88 -51.98
CA LYS A 2 35.03 11.33 -50.65
C LYS A 2 33.72 10.84 -50.01
N PRO A 3 33.67 9.62 -49.46
CA PRO A 3 32.39 9.06 -49.03
C PRO A 3 31.90 9.72 -47.74
N ASN A 4 30.67 10.27 -47.77
CA ASN A 4 30.00 10.92 -46.64
C ASN A 4 29.44 9.89 -45.63
N HIS A 5 30.27 8.95 -45.15
CA HIS A 5 29.84 7.88 -44.22
C HIS A 5 29.93 8.29 -42.75
N LEU A 6 30.83 9.23 -42.43
CA LEU A 6 31.05 9.72 -41.06
C LEU A 6 29.82 10.41 -40.43
N PRO A 7 29.11 11.36 -41.11
CA PRO A 7 27.91 11.97 -40.53
C PRO A 7 26.75 10.98 -40.42
N ARG A 8 26.68 9.98 -41.31
CA ARG A 8 25.67 8.91 -41.24
C ARG A 8 25.91 7.99 -40.05
N ALA A 9 27.15 7.60 -39.80
CA ALA A 9 27.51 6.77 -38.63
C ALA A 9 27.19 7.49 -37.31
N LEU A 10 27.48 8.80 -37.25
CA LEU A 10 27.17 9.62 -36.08
C LEU A 10 25.65 9.72 -35.83
N ALA A 11 24.86 9.93 -36.89
CA ALA A 11 23.40 10.00 -36.79
C ALA A 11 22.77 8.66 -36.35
N ILE A 12 23.30 7.52 -36.82
CA ILE A 12 22.83 6.18 -36.43
C ILE A 12 23.15 5.89 -34.96
N ALA A 13 24.31 6.34 -34.46
CA ALA A 13 24.72 6.14 -33.06
C ALA A 13 23.93 7.04 -32.08
N LEU A 14 23.51 8.23 -32.50
CA LEU A 14 22.73 9.17 -31.67
C LEU A 14 21.25 8.78 -31.53
N LEU A 15 20.68 8.08 -32.51
CA LEU A 15 19.27 7.67 -32.52
C LEU A 15 18.84 6.80 -31.31
N PRO A 16 19.58 5.74 -30.90
CA PRO A 16 19.22 4.97 -29.71
C PRO A 16 19.42 5.75 -28.40
N LEU A 17 20.36 6.71 -28.36
CA LEU A 17 20.57 7.57 -27.18
C LEU A 17 19.38 8.48 -26.92
N VAL A 18 18.71 8.97 -27.97
CA VAL A 18 17.48 9.77 -27.87
C VAL A 18 16.27 8.87 -27.53
N LEU A 19 16.24 7.63 -28.01
CA LEU A 19 15.16 6.67 -27.70
C LEU A 19 15.22 6.10 -26.28
N ALA A 20 16.40 6.01 -25.66
CA ALA A 20 16.54 5.52 -24.29
C ALA A 20 15.94 6.45 -23.22
N GLY A 21 15.52 7.68 -23.60
CA GLY A 21 14.85 8.62 -22.71
C GLY A 21 13.35 8.37 -22.51
N CYS A 22 12.70 7.59 -23.38
CA CYS A 22 11.30 7.23 -23.23
C CYS A 22 11.20 5.94 -22.42
N LYS A 23 10.81 6.05 -21.15
CA LYS A 23 10.48 4.86 -20.36
C LYS A 23 9.32 4.14 -21.03
N ILE A 24 9.45 2.83 -21.20
CA ILE A 24 8.40 1.98 -21.79
C ILE A 24 7.10 2.10 -20.98
N GLU A 25 7.23 2.37 -19.67
CA GLU A 25 6.13 2.67 -18.75
C GLU A 25 5.29 3.90 -19.13
N ASP A 26 5.85 4.89 -19.84
CA ASP A 26 5.17 6.14 -20.22
C ASP A 26 4.46 6.05 -21.59
N ILE A 27 4.62 4.94 -22.32
CA ILE A 27 3.98 4.72 -23.61
C ILE A 27 2.57 4.15 -23.39
N PRO A 28 1.49 4.88 -23.72
CA PRO A 28 0.13 4.39 -23.52
C PRO A 28 -0.09 3.09 -24.32
N GLY A 29 -0.36 1.99 -23.60
CA GLY A 29 -0.63 0.66 -24.17
C GLY A 29 0.54 -0.33 -24.14
N LEU A 30 1.75 0.08 -23.75
CA LEU A 30 2.93 -0.81 -23.61
C LEU A 30 3.35 -1.08 -22.15
N GLY A 31 2.73 -0.39 -21.20
CA GLY A 31 2.97 -0.58 -19.76
C GLY A 31 2.29 -1.84 -19.18
N PRO A 32 2.56 -2.15 -17.90
CA PRO A 32 1.87 -3.22 -17.18
C PRO A 32 0.36 -3.01 -17.22
N ASP A 33 -0.40 -4.11 -17.21
CA ASP A 33 -1.86 -4.04 -17.28
C ASP A 33 -2.41 -3.09 -16.18
N PRO A 34 -3.25 -2.09 -16.53
CA PRO A 34 -3.67 -1.08 -15.57
C PRO A 34 -4.44 -1.69 -14.38
N ARG A 35 -5.05 -2.86 -14.54
CA ARG A 35 -5.72 -3.56 -13.45
C ARG A 35 -4.70 -4.19 -12.52
N THR A 36 -3.60 -4.74 -13.03
CA THR A 36 -2.54 -5.27 -12.16
C THR A 36 -1.91 -4.15 -11.34
N VAL A 37 -1.59 -3.01 -11.97
CA VAL A 37 -1.06 -1.83 -11.27
C VAL A 37 -2.02 -1.35 -10.17
N ALA A 38 -3.32 -1.25 -10.48
CA ALA A 38 -4.32 -0.88 -9.49
C ALA A 38 -4.41 -1.88 -8.33
N ARG A 39 -4.33 -3.19 -8.61
CA ARG A 39 -4.37 -4.22 -7.57
C ARG A 39 -3.13 -4.17 -6.67
N GLU A 40 -1.97 -3.86 -7.24
CA GLU A 40 -0.73 -3.71 -6.49
C GLU A 40 -0.73 -2.45 -5.63
N SER A 41 -1.21 -1.33 -6.17
CA SER A 41 -1.31 -0.06 -5.43
C SER A 41 -2.31 -0.16 -4.29
N GLU A 42 -3.47 -0.80 -4.51
CA GLU A 42 -4.43 -1.06 -3.45
C GLU A 42 -3.85 -1.93 -2.33
N ALA A 43 -3.09 -2.98 -2.67
CA ALA A 43 -2.49 -3.85 -1.67
C ALA A 43 -1.49 -3.10 -0.78
N LYS A 44 -0.66 -2.23 -1.36
CA LYS A 44 0.26 -1.37 -0.59
C LYS A 44 -0.51 -0.36 0.27
N ALA A 45 -1.57 0.24 -0.27
CA ALA A 45 -2.41 1.18 0.46
C ALA A 45 -3.07 0.53 1.69
N ILE A 46 -3.58 -0.70 1.53
CA ILE A 46 -4.12 -1.51 2.64
C ILE A 46 -3.08 -1.72 3.73
N GLY A 47 -1.86 -2.12 3.36
CA GLY A 47 -0.75 -2.31 4.29
C GLY A 47 -0.41 -1.06 5.09
N GLY A 48 -0.29 0.07 4.40
CA GLY A 48 -0.04 1.36 5.03
C GLY A 48 -1.16 1.78 5.97
N ALA A 49 -2.42 1.62 5.54
CA ALA A 49 -3.58 1.90 6.38
C ALA A 49 -3.60 1.02 7.64
N CYS A 50 -3.33 -0.28 7.53
CA CYS A 50 -3.23 -1.18 8.67
C CYS A 50 -2.15 -0.73 9.66
N ARG A 51 -0.99 -0.28 9.15
CA ARG A 51 0.07 0.22 10.02
C ARG A 51 -0.35 1.49 10.75
N HIS A 52 -0.88 2.45 10.02
CA HIS A 52 -1.39 3.70 10.59
C HIS A 52 -2.50 3.44 11.61
N ALA A 53 -3.28 2.37 11.40
CA ALA A 53 -4.32 1.93 12.31
C ALA A 53 -3.81 1.18 13.57
N MET A 54 -2.49 1.12 13.77
CA MET A 54 -1.82 0.39 14.86
C MET A 54 -2.19 -1.09 14.91
N ARG A 55 -2.42 -1.72 13.75
CA ARG A 55 -2.80 -3.13 13.62
C ARG A 55 -1.61 -4.00 13.22
N GLY A 56 -1.57 -5.22 13.76
CA GLY A 56 -0.61 -6.26 13.35
C GLY A 56 -0.86 -6.76 11.93
N LEU A 57 0.18 -7.31 11.29
CA LEU A 57 0.07 -7.84 9.92
C LEU A 57 -0.87 -9.04 9.82
N GLU A 58 -0.89 -9.91 10.83
CA GLU A 58 -1.78 -11.08 10.85
C GLU A 58 -3.25 -10.68 10.76
N ASP A 59 -3.69 -9.70 11.56
CA ASP A 59 -5.04 -9.16 11.49
C ASP A 59 -5.31 -8.51 10.13
N CYS A 60 -4.32 -7.80 9.57
CA CYS A 60 -4.45 -7.16 8.27
C CYS A 60 -4.67 -8.18 7.14
N TYR A 61 -4.02 -9.36 7.22
CA TYR A 61 -4.22 -10.45 6.27
C TYR A 61 -5.58 -11.13 6.42
N VAL A 62 -6.07 -11.29 7.66
CA VAL A 62 -7.41 -11.83 7.92
C VAL A 62 -8.49 -10.89 7.37
N LEU A 63 -8.33 -9.57 7.53
CA LEU A 63 -9.28 -8.58 7.03
C LEU A 63 -9.24 -8.41 5.50
N ASN A 64 -8.10 -8.71 4.86
CA ASN A 64 -7.90 -8.49 3.43
C ASN A 64 -7.42 -9.77 2.70
N PRO A 65 -8.22 -10.86 2.68
CA PRO A 65 -7.79 -12.15 2.14
C PRO A 65 -7.55 -12.14 0.63
N LYS A 66 -8.11 -11.15 -0.08
CA LYS A 66 -7.96 -10.97 -1.54
C LYS A 66 -6.76 -10.10 -1.92
N ALA A 67 -6.06 -9.52 -0.94
CA ALA A 67 -4.90 -8.66 -1.17
C ALA A 67 -3.62 -9.52 -1.20
N PRO A 68 -2.70 -9.30 -2.15
CA PRO A 68 -1.39 -9.95 -2.15
C PRO A 68 -0.60 -9.64 -0.87
N LYS A 69 -0.39 -10.65 -0.02
CA LYS A 69 0.25 -10.49 1.30
C LYS A 69 1.61 -9.80 1.25
N ALA A 70 2.41 -10.09 0.22
CA ALA A 70 3.72 -9.48 0.03
C ALA A 70 3.64 -7.96 -0.20
N LEU A 71 2.64 -7.49 -0.95
CA LEU A 71 2.46 -6.07 -1.23
C LEU A 71 1.82 -5.33 -0.07
N VAL A 72 0.92 -5.99 0.66
CA VAL A 72 0.42 -5.50 1.96
C VAL A 72 1.59 -5.32 2.93
N PHE A 73 2.49 -6.30 3.04
CA PHE A 73 3.68 -6.17 3.87
C PHE A 73 4.59 -5.02 3.42
N ALA A 74 4.80 -4.87 2.11
CA ALA A 74 5.59 -3.77 1.57
C ALA A 74 5.01 -2.41 2.01
N GLY A 75 3.73 -2.17 1.77
CA GLY A 75 3.08 -0.91 2.19
C GLY A 75 3.06 -0.70 3.70
N TRP A 76 2.93 -1.77 4.49
CA TRP A 76 3.01 -1.70 5.95
C TRP A 76 4.38 -1.22 6.42
N LYS A 77 5.47 -1.77 5.86
CA LYS A 77 6.85 -1.36 6.17
C LYS A 77 7.11 0.08 5.79
N ASP A 78 6.67 0.47 4.59
CA ASP A 78 6.90 1.82 4.06
C ASP A 78 6.19 2.85 4.95
N MET A 79 4.95 2.57 5.37
CA MET A 79 4.23 3.43 6.31
C MET A 79 4.85 3.42 7.71
N ASP A 80 5.38 2.29 8.16
CA ASP A 80 6.06 2.17 9.45
C ASP A 80 7.33 3.03 9.50
N GLU A 81 8.15 2.94 8.46
CA GLU A 81 9.32 3.80 8.27
C GLU A 81 8.93 5.28 8.19
N TYR A 82 7.88 5.60 7.43
CA TYR A 82 7.35 6.96 7.34
C TYR A 82 6.88 7.50 8.69
N MET A 83 6.13 6.72 9.47
CA MET A 83 5.66 7.14 10.80
C MET A 83 6.82 7.36 11.77
N ARG A 84 7.83 6.47 11.78
CA ARG A 84 8.99 6.61 12.65
C ARG A 84 9.86 7.81 12.28
N SER A 85 10.11 8.02 11.00
CA SER A 85 10.93 9.14 10.52
C SER A 85 10.24 10.49 10.75
N ASN A 86 8.91 10.55 10.72
CA ASN A 86 8.13 11.78 10.85
C ASN A 86 7.44 11.95 12.22
N LYS A 87 7.65 11.03 13.17
CA LYS A 87 7.01 11.03 14.50
C LYS A 87 5.47 11.13 14.43
N ILE A 88 4.88 10.42 13.47
CA ILE A 88 3.44 10.39 13.27
C ILE A 88 2.85 9.33 14.20
N GLU A 89 1.88 9.75 15.01
CA GLU A 89 1.10 8.85 15.85
C GLU A 89 0.06 8.12 14.99
N GLY A 90 -0.12 6.83 15.26
CA GLY A 90 -1.16 6.04 14.61
C GLY A 90 -2.53 6.31 15.21
N VAL A 91 -3.58 6.06 14.44
CA VAL A 91 -4.97 6.21 14.87
C VAL A 91 -5.54 4.81 15.14
N PRO A 92 -5.77 4.40 16.39
CA PRO A 92 -6.26 3.06 16.70
C PRO A 92 -7.53 2.72 15.93
N SER A 93 -7.59 1.51 15.37
CA SER A 93 -8.79 1.07 14.65
C SER A 93 -9.98 0.87 15.60
N VAL A 94 -11.11 1.51 15.30
CA VAL A 94 -12.38 1.31 16.01
C VAL A 94 -13.15 0.05 15.57
N LEU A 95 -12.69 -0.62 14.51
CA LEU A 95 -13.27 -1.87 14.03
C LEU A 95 -13.03 -2.97 15.07
N GLY A 96 -14.07 -3.32 15.82
CA GLY A 96 -14.06 -4.30 16.93
C GLY A 96 -14.55 -3.73 18.27
N GLN A 97 -14.47 -2.41 18.47
CA GLN A 97 -14.89 -1.76 19.72
C GLN A 97 -16.41 -1.76 19.90
N SER A 98 -17.19 -1.76 18.81
CA SER A 98 -18.65 -1.87 18.85
C SER A 98 -19.15 -3.21 19.42
N ALA A 99 -18.32 -4.26 19.43
CA ALA A 99 -18.64 -5.53 20.07
C ALA A 99 -18.22 -5.58 21.55
N ALA A 100 -17.13 -4.88 21.92
CA ALA A 100 -16.65 -4.79 23.30
C ALA A 100 -17.53 -3.85 24.16
N GLU A 101 -17.91 -2.69 23.61
CA GLU A 101 -18.84 -1.73 24.26
C GLU A 101 -20.20 -2.38 24.58
N LYS A 102 -20.73 -3.17 23.63
CA LYS A 102 -21.99 -3.90 23.82
C LYS A 102 -21.93 -4.98 24.91
N ARG A 103 -20.74 -5.53 25.20
CA ARG A 103 -20.56 -6.52 26.28
C ARG A 103 -20.38 -5.86 27.64
N GLY A 104 -19.68 -4.72 27.71
CA GLY A 104 -19.53 -3.95 28.94
C GLY A 104 -20.85 -3.36 29.46
N ALA A 105 -21.73 -2.91 28.55
CA ALA A 105 -23.05 -2.39 28.92
C ALA A 105 -24.00 -3.46 29.49
N ALA A 106 -23.89 -4.72 29.05
CA ALA A 106 -24.72 -5.83 29.52
C ALA A 106 -24.30 -6.35 30.92
N GLU A 107 -23.03 -6.18 31.29
CA GLU A 107 -22.52 -6.65 32.59
C GLU A 107 -22.78 -5.65 33.73
N SER A 108 -22.85 -4.35 33.41
CA SER A 108 -23.19 -3.29 34.37
C SER A 108 -24.63 -3.34 34.88
N ASP A 109 -25.56 -3.91 34.11
CA ASP A 109 -26.99 -3.96 34.46
C ASP A 109 -27.33 -5.14 35.40
N ASN A 110 -26.54 -6.22 35.37
CA ASN A 110 -26.83 -7.45 36.12
C ASN A 110 -26.20 -7.51 37.53
N GLY A 111 -25.39 -6.51 37.89
CA GLY A 111 -24.68 -6.43 39.18
C GLY A 111 -25.35 -5.56 40.25
N SER A 112 -26.26 -4.66 39.88
CA SER A 112 -26.85 -3.67 40.81
C SER A 112 -28.06 -4.18 41.60
N GLY A 113 -28.63 -5.34 41.23
CA GLY A 113 -29.91 -5.84 41.77
C GLY A 113 -29.85 -6.93 42.86
N ARG A 114 -28.68 -7.45 43.25
CA ARG A 114 -28.60 -8.70 44.04
C ARG A 114 -28.27 -8.59 45.53
N ASN A 115 -28.02 -7.41 46.08
CA ASN A 115 -27.74 -7.23 47.52
C ASN A 115 -28.74 -6.29 48.22
N ARG A 116 -30.01 -6.69 48.28
CA ARG A 116 -30.98 -6.10 49.20
C ARG A 116 -32.08 -7.12 49.56
N SER A 117 -31.77 -8.07 50.45
CA SER A 117 -32.73 -8.90 51.18
C SER A 117 -32.07 -9.42 52.45
#